data_AF-A0A165GYZ8-F1
#
_entry.id   AF-A0A165GYZ8-F1
#
_cell.length_a   1.000
_cell.length_b   1.000
_cell.length_c   1.000
_cell.angle_alpha   90.00
_cell.angle_beta   90.00
_cell.angle_gamma   90.00
#
_symmetry.space_group_name_H-M   'P 1'
#
loop_
_entity.id
_entity.type
_entity.pdbx_description
1 polymer ?
#
loop_
_entity_poly.entity_id
_entity_poly.type
_entity_poly.pdbx_seq_one_letter_code
_entity_poly.pdbx_strand_id
1 'polypeptide(L)'
;MNEIFQHFRKDEQPFIEQASGWGTEVEDRYAPKLTGFLDPRQRHIVRAVAGSDDLVITESGGLPEAERQRMMIAPSYFEAHPEDYEVSVMEIRYPSKFIEIGHRDVLGSLTGLGIDRARFGDIRTGDGVIQFAADSSLADYLSANLQAVGKAKVRVSEVDTAESFLPLTERYEEESITVSSLRLDTVIAGTLNLSRQKAASLIQSGRVKVNHAVRESVSFELSDSDLLSVRGHGRIRIEEIGGRTKKERIRLIIGILK
;
A
#
# COMPACT_ATOMS: atom_id res chain seq x y z
N MET A 1 14.32 4.62 -23.00
CA MET A 1 12.89 4.89 -22.74
C MET A 1 11.97 3.70 -23.01
N ASN A 2 12.31 2.68 -23.83
CA ASN A 2 11.39 1.56 -24.16
C ASN A 2 11.50 0.28 -23.32
N GLU A 3 12.54 0.08 -22.50
CA GLU A 3 12.69 -1.16 -21.70
C GLU A 3 12.02 -1.08 -20.32
N ILE A 4 12.00 0.09 -19.68
CA ILE A 4 11.34 0.29 -18.37
C ILE A 4 9.83 0.02 -18.46
N PHE A 5 9.19 0.38 -19.58
CA PHE A 5 7.76 0.13 -19.81
C PHE A 5 7.40 -1.34 -20.06
N GLN A 6 8.36 -2.22 -20.37
CA GLN A 6 8.08 -3.63 -20.63
C GLN A 6 7.71 -4.41 -19.35
N HIS A 7 7.96 -3.84 -18.18
CA HIS A 7 7.64 -4.44 -16.87
C HIS A 7 6.31 -3.95 -16.27
N PHE A 8 5.59 -3.06 -16.95
CA PHE A 8 4.35 -2.49 -16.43
C PHE A 8 3.12 -2.92 -17.22
N ARG A 9 2.01 -3.07 -16.50
CA ARG A 9 0.76 -3.60 -17.05
C ARG A 9 -0.01 -2.52 -17.78
N LYS A 10 -0.88 -2.92 -18.71
CA LYS A 10 -1.71 -1.98 -19.48
C LYS A 10 -2.64 -1.15 -18.60
N ASP A 11 -3.14 -1.73 -17.51
CA ASP A 11 -4.00 -1.04 -16.53
C ASP A 11 -3.22 -0.11 -15.59
N GLU A 12 -1.90 -0.18 -15.58
CA GLU A 12 -1.01 0.73 -14.83
C GLU A 12 -0.63 1.97 -15.65
N GLN A 13 -0.86 1.97 -16.97
CA GLN A 13 -0.46 3.05 -17.89
C GLN A 13 -0.92 4.46 -17.46
N PRO A 14 -2.18 4.69 -17.03
CA PRO A 14 -2.59 6.02 -16.60
C PRO A 14 -1.78 6.54 -15.41
N PHE A 15 -1.39 5.64 -14.49
CA PHE A 15 -0.59 6.02 -13.32
C PHE A 15 0.88 6.23 -13.70
N ILE A 16 1.41 5.48 -14.67
CA ILE A 16 2.77 5.67 -15.19
C ILE A 16 2.89 7.04 -15.85
N GLU A 17 1.94 7.41 -16.72
CA GLU A 17 1.91 8.73 -17.36
C GLU A 17 1.86 9.85 -16.32
N GLN A 18 1.03 9.68 -15.29
CA GLN A 18 0.96 10.63 -14.17
C GLN A 18 2.29 10.73 -13.42
N ALA A 19 2.92 9.59 -13.09
CA ALA A 19 4.17 9.54 -12.34
C ALA A 19 5.34 10.14 -13.12
N SER A 20 5.48 9.82 -14.41
CA SER A 20 6.48 10.46 -15.27
C SER A 20 6.24 11.97 -15.39
N GLY A 21 4.97 12.39 -15.48
CA GLY A 21 4.62 13.80 -15.48
C GLY A 21 5.05 14.54 -14.20
N TRP A 22 5.06 13.89 -13.04
CA TRP A 22 5.61 14.49 -11.81
C TRP A 22 7.11 14.72 -11.90
N GLY A 23 7.88 13.77 -12.42
CA GLY A 23 9.33 13.95 -12.64
C GLY A 23 9.62 15.13 -13.56
N THR A 24 8.94 15.19 -14.72
CA THR A 24 9.07 16.30 -15.66
C THR A 24 8.66 17.64 -15.06
N GLU A 25 7.58 17.69 -14.25
CA GLU A 25 7.17 18.92 -13.56
C GLU A 25 8.25 19.44 -12.61
N VAL A 26 8.94 18.54 -11.90
CA VAL A 26 10.03 18.89 -10.98
C VAL A 26 11.26 19.37 -11.75
N GLU A 27 11.61 18.73 -12.87
CA GLU A 27 12.72 19.16 -13.73
C GLU A 27 12.46 20.54 -14.35
N ASP A 28 11.27 20.75 -14.91
CA ASP A 28 10.89 21.99 -15.59
C ASP A 28 10.81 23.19 -14.63
N ARG A 29 10.26 22.97 -13.43
CA ARG A 29 10.05 24.03 -12.44
C ARG A 29 11.18 24.16 -11.43
N TYR A 30 12.04 23.15 -11.37
CA TYR A 30 13.11 23.02 -10.38
C TYR A 30 12.59 23.14 -8.94
N ALA A 31 11.41 22.59 -8.65
CA ALA A 31 10.71 22.69 -7.37
C ALA A 31 10.14 21.33 -6.93
N PRO A 32 10.12 21.02 -5.62
CA PRO A 32 9.68 19.73 -5.11
C PRO A 32 8.20 19.45 -5.40
N LYS A 33 7.88 18.16 -5.59
CA LYS A 33 6.53 17.64 -5.79
C LYS A 33 6.23 16.57 -4.75
N LEU A 34 5.20 16.81 -3.96
CA LEU A 34 4.65 15.83 -3.02
C LEU A 34 3.46 15.09 -3.63
N THR A 35 3.48 13.77 -3.58
CA THR A 35 2.36 12.92 -4.02
C THR A 35 1.30 12.73 -2.92
N GLY A 36 0.16 12.15 -3.28
CA GLY A 36 -0.77 11.58 -2.29
C GLY A 36 -0.20 10.29 -1.68
N PHE A 37 -0.95 9.63 -0.80
CA PHE A 37 -0.56 8.32 -0.28
C PHE A 37 -0.63 7.27 -1.38
N LEU A 38 0.52 6.69 -1.71
CA LEU A 38 0.69 5.66 -2.73
C LEU A 38 0.84 4.28 -2.08
N ASP A 39 0.25 3.25 -2.70
CA ASP A 39 0.53 1.86 -2.31
C ASP A 39 1.93 1.40 -2.75
N PRO A 40 2.45 0.26 -2.25
CA PRO A 40 3.78 -0.22 -2.62
C PRO A 40 4.03 -0.37 -4.12
N ARG A 41 3.03 -0.78 -4.91
CA ARG A 41 3.18 -0.92 -6.37
C ARG A 41 3.29 0.44 -7.03
N GLN A 42 2.44 1.38 -6.65
CA GLN A 42 2.50 2.77 -7.12
C GLN A 42 3.85 3.41 -6.78
N ARG A 43 4.37 3.19 -5.57
CA ARG A 43 5.72 3.68 -5.18
C ARG A 43 6.82 3.10 -6.04
N HIS A 44 6.77 1.79 -6.30
CA HIS A 44 7.70 1.14 -7.21
C HIS A 44 7.65 1.75 -8.62
N ILE A 45 6.45 2.02 -9.16
CA ILE A 45 6.28 2.69 -10.45
C ILE A 45 6.94 4.08 -10.42
N VAL A 46 6.65 4.90 -9.40
CA VAL A 46 7.24 6.25 -9.27
C VAL A 46 8.77 6.20 -9.28
N ARG A 47 9.39 5.32 -8.50
CA ARG A 47 10.86 5.19 -8.50
C ARG A 47 11.41 4.80 -9.87
N ALA A 48 10.69 3.98 -10.62
CA ALA A 48 11.13 3.50 -11.92
C ALA A 48 10.98 4.55 -13.03
N VAL A 49 9.99 5.44 -12.95
CA VAL A 49 9.59 6.30 -14.09
C VAL A 49 9.67 7.81 -13.83
N ALA A 50 9.75 8.22 -12.57
CA ALA A 50 9.87 9.63 -12.17
C ALA A 50 11.29 9.99 -11.70
N GLY A 51 12.17 8.99 -11.52
CA GLY A 51 13.56 9.21 -11.16
C GLY A 51 14.42 9.58 -12.37
N SER A 52 15.36 10.50 -12.16
CA SER A 52 16.47 10.80 -13.03
C SER A 52 17.73 11.05 -12.18
N ASP A 53 18.91 11.16 -12.80
CA ASP A 53 20.16 11.33 -12.04
C ASP A 53 20.20 12.62 -11.21
N ASP A 54 19.38 13.61 -11.56
CA ASP A 54 19.31 14.93 -10.89
C ASP A 54 18.18 15.02 -9.85
N LEU A 55 17.34 13.99 -9.74
CA LEU A 55 16.19 13.96 -8.84
C LEU A 55 16.42 12.99 -7.68
N VAL A 56 16.00 13.43 -6.49
CA VAL A 56 15.95 12.63 -5.29
C VAL A 56 14.49 12.30 -4.99
N ILE A 57 14.25 11.03 -4.68
CA ILE A 57 12.93 10.54 -4.29
C ILE A 57 13.00 10.00 -2.86
N THR A 58 12.27 10.63 -1.95
CA THR A 58 12.13 10.21 -0.55
C THR A 58 10.66 9.97 -0.20
N GLU A 59 10.39 9.32 0.93
CA GLU A 59 9.04 8.87 1.27
C GLU A 59 8.75 8.90 2.77
N SER A 60 7.49 9.20 3.11
CA SER A 60 6.98 9.13 4.48
C SER A 60 5.51 8.77 4.49
N GLY A 61 5.13 7.87 5.38
CA GLY A 61 3.72 7.52 5.65
C GLY A 61 3.21 8.06 6.98
N GLY A 62 4.00 8.88 7.69
CA GLY A 62 3.73 9.36 9.05
C GLY A 62 3.94 8.31 10.14
N LEU A 63 3.38 7.11 9.94
CA LEU A 63 3.54 5.99 10.88
C LEU A 63 4.82 5.17 10.58
N PRO A 64 5.53 4.64 11.59
CA PRO A 64 6.75 3.84 11.39
C PRO A 64 6.47 2.56 10.60
N GLU A 65 7.25 2.23 9.57
CA GLU A 65 7.01 1.04 8.72
C GLU A 65 5.69 1.09 7.91
N ALA A 66 5.16 2.28 7.63
CA ALA A 66 3.94 2.42 6.84
C ALA A 66 4.08 1.84 5.42
N GLU A 67 3.10 1.03 4.99
CA GLU A 67 3.00 0.47 3.64
C GLU A 67 2.62 1.56 2.63
N ARG A 68 1.63 2.39 2.98
CA ARG A 68 1.23 3.54 2.16
C ARG A 68 1.99 4.79 2.58
N GLN A 69 2.63 5.40 1.61
CA GLN A 69 3.48 6.57 1.87
C GLN A 69 3.26 7.63 0.80
N ARG A 70 3.41 8.89 1.19
CA ARG A 70 3.57 10.00 0.27
C ARG A 70 5.02 10.03 -0.17
N MET A 71 5.25 10.35 -1.44
CA MET A 71 6.59 10.44 -2.01
C MET A 71 6.89 11.89 -2.35
N MET A 72 8.08 12.33 -1.96
CA MET A 72 8.64 13.61 -2.36
C MET A 72 9.56 13.35 -3.54
N ILE A 73 9.28 13.98 -4.68
CA ILE A 73 10.16 14.01 -5.84
C ILE A 73 10.73 15.42 -5.90
N ALA A 74 12.05 15.56 -5.76
CA ALA A 74 12.66 16.87 -5.65
C ALA A 74 14.03 16.92 -6.33
N PRO A 75 14.52 18.12 -6.71
CA PRO A 75 15.88 18.25 -7.19
C PRO A 75 16.88 17.94 -6.06
N SER A 76 18.10 17.53 -6.43
CA SER A 76 19.15 17.11 -5.49
C SER A 76 19.56 18.13 -4.41
N TYR A 77 19.24 19.43 -4.59
CA TYR A 77 19.48 20.46 -3.57
C TYR A 77 18.46 20.45 -2.42
N PHE A 78 17.29 19.85 -2.62
CA PHE A 78 16.20 19.90 -1.66
C PHE A 78 16.36 18.79 -0.62
N GLU A 79 16.44 19.18 0.64
CA GLU A 79 16.46 18.27 1.78
C GLU A 79 15.09 18.28 2.45
N ALA A 80 14.35 17.17 2.35
CA ALA A 80 13.01 17.06 2.91
C ALA A 80 13.04 16.83 4.43
N HIS A 81 12.28 17.62 5.17
CA HIS A 81 12.00 17.43 6.59
C HIS A 81 10.66 16.72 6.81
N PRO A 82 10.40 16.13 8.00
CA PRO A 82 9.16 15.40 8.28
C PRO A 82 7.87 16.19 7.97
N GLU A 83 7.86 17.49 8.26
CA GLU A 83 6.75 18.40 8.00
C GLU A 83 6.44 18.58 6.50
N ASP A 84 7.44 18.45 5.62
CA ASP A 84 7.27 18.62 4.18
C ASP A 84 6.43 17.51 3.54
N TYR A 85 6.21 16.40 4.24
CA TYR A 85 5.33 15.33 3.77
C TYR A 85 3.86 15.60 4.10
N GLU A 86 3.57 16.63 4.89
CA GLU A 86 2.20 17.05 5.23
C GLU A 86 1.35 15.87 5.74
N VAL A 87 1.92 15.06 6.65
CA VAL A 87 1.22 13.91 7.24
C VAL A 87 0.91 14.18 8.71
N SER A 88 -0.38 14.11 9.05
CA SER A 88 -0.86 14.06 10.42
C SER A 88 -1.27 12.64 10.79
N VAL A 89 -0.95 12.20 12.01
CA VAL A 89 -1.48 10.94 12.54
C VAL A 89 -2.69 11.26 13.41
N MET A 90 -3.84 10.75 13.00
CA MET A 90 -5.11 10.92 13.69
C MET A 90 -5.36 9.73 14.60
N GLU A 91 -5.92 9.96 15.79
CA GLU A 91 -6.35 8.94 16.72
C GLU A 91 -7.88 8.94 16.87
N ILE A 92 -8.47 7.76 16.83
CA ILE A 92 -9.88 7.49 17.06
C ILE A 92 -10.02 6.80 18.42
N ARG A 93 -10.73 7.45 19.33
CA ARG A 93 -11.17 6.87 20.61
C ARG A 93 -12.64 6.50 20.56
N TYR A 94 -12.95 5.29 21.03
CA TYR A 94 -14.29 4.72 20.97
C TYR A 94 -14.54 3.83 22.18
N PRO A 95 -15.79 3.44 22.49
CA PRO A 95 -16.11 2.59 23.64
C PRO A 95 -15.69 1.13 23.40
N SER A 96 -14.38 0.89 23.32
CA SER A 96 -13.73 -0.38 22.93
C SER A 96 -14.08 -1.58 23.82
N LYS A 97 -14.55 -1.35 25.04
CA LYS A 97 -15.06 -2.41 25.94
C LYS A 97 -16.32 -3.11 25.40
N PHE A 98 -17.07 -2.45 24.52
CA PHE A 98 -18.39 -2.91 24.08
C PHE A 98 -18.48 -3.15 22.58
N ILE A 99 -17.61 -2.50 21.80
CA ILE A 99 -17.63 -2.54 20.35
C ILE A 99 -16.18 -2.66 19.90
N GLU A 100 -15.92 -3.57 18.97
CA GLU A 100 -14.65 -3.65 18.25
C GLU A 100 -14.80 -2.95 16.90
N ILE A 101 -13.81 -2.13 16.56
CA ILE A 101 -13.76 -1.42 15.28
C ILE A 101 -12.52 -1.91 14.54
N GLY A 102 -12.72 -2.47 13.35
CA GLY A 102 -11.64 -2.96 12.52
C GLY A 102 -11.20 -1.96 11.45
N HIS A 103 -10.07 -2.27 10.81
CA HIS A 103 -9.53 -1.52 9.67
C HIS A 103 -10.58 -1.21 8.59
N ARG A 104 -11.45 -2.18 8.27
CA ARG A 104 -12.48 -2.03 7.22
C ARG A 104 -13.56 -1.02 7.57
N ASP A 105 -13.89 -0.89 8.85
CA ASP A 105 -14.93 0.04 9.31
C ASP A 105 -14.44 1.49 9.22
N VAL A 106 -13.18 1.71 9.60
CA VAL A 106 -12.51 3.03 9.50
C VAL A 106 -12.36 3.43 8.04
N LEU A 107 -11.85 2.53 7.20
CA LEU A 107 -11.74 2.75 5.75
C LEU A 107 -13.10 3.14 5.16
N GLY A 108 -14.16 2.38 5.48
CA GLY A 108 -15.51 2.67 5.02
C GLY A 108 -16.00 4.04 5.47
N SER A 109 -15.73 4.43 6.72
CA SER A 109 -16.16 5.70 7.28
C SER A 109 -15.43 6.90 6.64
N LEU A 110 -14.12 6.80 6.43
CA LEU A 110 -13.34 7.83 5.73
C LEU A 110 -13.82 8.03 4.29
N THR A 111 -14.03 6.95 3.55
CA THR A 111 -14.57 7.05 2.17
C THR A 111 -16.02 7.55 2.16
N GLY A 112 -16.83 7.21 3.16
CA GLY A 112 -18.20 7.69 3.32
C GLY A 112 -18.29 9.19 3.58
N LEU A 113 -17.23 9.81 4.14
CA LEU A 113 -17.07 11.26 4.25
C LEU A 113 -16.63 11.92 2.94
N GLY A 114 -16.47 11.16 1.85
CA GLY A 114 -16.00 11.65 0.55
C GLY A 114 -14.50 11.86 0.46
N ILE A 115 -13.72 11.33 1.41
CA ILE A 115 -12.26 11.46 1.41
C ILE A 115 -11.66 10.42 0.46
N ASP A 116 -10.85 10.89 -0.49
CA ASP A 116 -10.14 10.04 -1.43
C ASP A 116 -9.11 9.13 -0.72
N ARG A 117 -8.94 7.90 -1.21
CA ARG A 117 -7.94 6.95 -0.71
C ARG A 117 -6.51 7.50 -0.76
N ALA A 118 -6.21 8.41 -1.68
CA ALA A 118 -4.92 9.07 -1.80
C ALA A 118 -4.66 10.13 -0.70
N ARG A 119 -5.65 10.47 0.13
CA ARG A 119 -5.52 11.48 1.20
C ARG A 119 -5.31 10.89 2.59
N PHE A 120 -5.22 9.57 2.71
CA PHE A 120 -4.90 8.89 3.97
C PHE A 120 -4.03 7.66 3.76
N GLY A 121 -3.24 7.30 4.76
CA GLY A 121 -2.28 6.21 4.71
C GLY A 121 -2.80 4.93 5.34
N ASP A 122 -1.96 4.36 6.19
CA ASP A 122 -2.24 3.14 6.94
C ASP A 122 -3.14 3.42 8.14
N ILE A 123 -3.88 2.38 8.55
CA ILE A 123 -4.75 2.39 9.72
C ILE A 123 -4.25 1.29 10.66
N ARG A 124 -4.00 1.63 11.93
CA ARG A 124 -3.53 0.74 12.99
C ARG A 124 -4.54 0.67 14.10
N THR A 125 -4.81 -0.54 14.57
CA THR A 125 -5.71 -0.78 15.70
C THR A 125 -4.88 -1.30 16.88
N GLY A 126 -5.10 -0.78 18.09
CA GLY A 126 -4.40 -1.24 19.28
C GLY A 126 -5.12 -0.78 20.56
N ASP A 127 -5.14 -1.61 21.60
CA ASP A 127 -5.64 -1.32 22.97
C ASP A 127 -6.82 -0.32 23.08
N GLY A 128 -7.85 -0.52 22.23
CA GLY A 128 -9.07 0.28 22.27
C GLY A 128 -8.98 1.69 21.66
N VAL A 129 -7.91 1.98 20.93
CA VAL A 129 -7.76 3.13 20.05
C VAL A 129 -7.42 2.68 18.63
N ILE A 130 -7.59 3.58 17.67
CA ILE A 130 -7.16 3.37 16.29
C ILE A 130 -6.37 4.60 15.89
N GLN A 131 -5.25 4.43 15.21
CA GLN A 131 -4.52 5.53 14.61
C GLN A 131 -4.46 5.38 13.11
N PHE A 132 -4.49 6.48 12.38
CA PHE A 132 -4.33 6.46 10.93
C PHE A 132 -3.61 7.71 10.45
N ALA A 133 -2.77 7.54 9.42
CA ALA A 133 -2.13 8.68 8.77
C ALA A 133 -3.12 9.37 7.82
N ALA A 134 -3.10 10.69 7.80
CA ALA A 134 -3.91 11.53 6.91
C ALA A 134 -3.07 12.69 6.37
N ASP A 135 -3.49 13.24 5.25
CA ASP A 135 -3.05 14.55 4.81
C ASP A 135 -3.37 15.58 5.92
N SER A 136 -2.37 16.35 6.35
CA SER A 136 -2.49 17.28 7.46
C SER A 136 -3.59 18.32 7.27
N SER A 137 -3.88 18.70 6.03
CA SER A 137 -4.99 19.63 5.72
C SER A 137 -6.38 19.05 6.02
N LEU A 138 -6.50 17.74 6.31
CA LEU A 138 -7.73 17.09 6.74
C LEU A 138 -7.88 16.98 8.27
N ALA A 139 -6.85 17.30 9.06
CA ALA A 139 -6.85 17.02 10.50
C ALA A 139 -8.04 17.67 11.23
N ASP A 140 -8.27 18.96 11.02
CA ASP A 140 -9.39 19.70 11.61
C ASP A 140 -10.75 19.19 11.12
N TYR A 141 -10.85 18.92 9.81
CA TYR A 141 -12.08 18.41 9.21
C TYR A 141 -12.45 17.04 9.78
N LEU A 142 -11.47 16.13 9.91
CA LEU A 142 -11.66 14.80 10.47
C LEU A 142 -12.06 14.88 11.94
N SER A 143 -11.40 15.72 12.73
CA SER A 143 -11.71 15.93 14.15
C SER A 143 -13.15 16.43 14.36
N ALA A 144 -13.63 17.31 13.47
CA ALA A 144 -14.98 17.86 13.55
C ALA A 144 -16.07 16.89 13.01
N ASN A 145 -15.79 16.15 11.94
CA ASN A 145 -16.81 15.46 11.14
C ASN A 145 -16.82 13.93 11.27
N LEU A 146 -15.69 13.29 11.62
CA LEU A 146 -15.65 11.84 11.83
C LEU A 146 -16.17 11.50 13.24
N GLN A 147 -17.49 11.60 13.41
CA GLN A 147 -18.15 11.43 14.71
C GLN A 147 -18.62 10.00 15.00
N ALA A 148 -18.64 9.15 13.97
CA ALA A 148 -18.98 7.75 14.10
C ALA A 148 -18.19 6.89 13.10
N VAL A 149 -17.88 5.68 13.52
CA VAL A 149 -17.32 4.63 12.66
C VAL A 149 -18.22 3.40 12.79
N GLY A 150 -18.84 3.01 11.67
CA GLY A 150 -19.93 2.03 11.69
C GLY A 150 -21.07 2.49 12.60
N LYS A 151 -21.32 1.75 13.69
CA LYS A 151 -22.36 2.08 14.69
C LYS A 151 -21.79 2.74 15.96
N ALA A 152 -20.47 2.78 16.11
CA ALA A 152 -19.84 3.35 17.29
C ALA A 152 -19.66 4.86 17.14
N LYS A 153 -20.08 5.62 18.16
CA LYS A 153 -19.67 7.02 18.30
C LYS A 153 -18.19 7.08 18.65
N VAL A 154 -17.47 7.99 18.02
CA VAL A 154 -16.03 8.13 18.19
C VAL A 154 -15.66 9.58 18.49
N ARG A 155 -14.45 9.77 19.03
CA ARG A 155 -13.77 11.06 19.09
C ARG A 155 -12.49 10.96 18.32
N VAL A 156 -12.20 11.98 17.53
CA VAL A 156 -11.02 12.04 16.67
C VAL A 156 -10.20 13.26 17.05
N SER A 157 -8.89 13.07 17.17
CA SER A 157 -7.91 14.13 17.41
C SER A 157 -6.60 13.77 16.75
N GLU A 158 -5.75 14.76 16.48
CA GLU A 158 -4.38 14.51 16.08
C GLU A 158 -3.56 13.94 17.25
N VAL A 159 -2.54 13.14 16.94
CA VAL A 159 -1.59 12.62 17.91
C VAL A 159 -0.41 13.59 18.03
N ASP A 160 -0.18 14.10 19.23
CA ASP A 160 0.79 15.17 19.47
C ASP A 160 2.25 14.72 19.34
N THR A 161 2.56 13.46 19.62
CA THR A 161 3.95 12.97 19.66
C THR A 161 4.12 11.59 19.03
N ALA A 162 5.24 11.39 18.33
CA ALA A 162 5.54 10.15 17.61
C ALA A 162 5.74 8.93 18.54
N GLU A 163 6.09 9.15 19.80
CA GLU A 163 6.19 8.07 20.81
C GLU A 163 4.83 7.45 21.12
N SER A 164 3.75 8.18 20.85
CA SER A 164 2.38 7.71 21.03
C SER A 164 1.87 6.93 19.81
N PHE A 165 2.66 6.80 18.74
CA PHE A 165 2.26 6.06 17.55
C PHE A 165 2.15 4.57 17.85
N LEU A 166 1.01 3.99 17.48
CA LEU A 166 0.78 2.56 17.59
C LEU A 166 1.81 1.81 16.74
N PRO A 167 2.43 0.75 17.27
CA PRO A 167 3.36 -0.06 16.51
C PRO A 167 2.63 -0.81 15.41
N LEU A 168 3.37 -1.24 14.40
CA LEU A 168 2.85 -2.21 13.44
C LEU A 168 2.77 -3.59 14.12
N THR A 169 1.54 -4.03 14.41
CA THR A 169 1.27 -5.34 15.02
C THR A 169 1.22 -6.46 13.98
N GLU A 170 0.84 -6.12 12.76
CA GLU A 170 0.74 -7.02 11.62
C GLU A 170 2.07 -7.04 10.85
N ARG A 171 2.88 -8.09 11.04
CA ARG A 171 4.15 -8.26 10.33
C ARG A 171 4.04 -9.36 9.29
N TYR A 172 4.57 -9.09 8.10
CA TYR A 172 4.74 -10.14 7.11
C TYR A 172 5.80 -11.12 7.59
N GLU A 173 5.43 -12.40 7.61
CA GLU A 173 6.38 -13.49 7.78
C GLU A 173 7.04 -13.76 6.43
N GLU A 174 8.36 -13.59 6.36
CA GLU A 174 9.12 -13.87 5.15
C GLU A 174 9.28 -15.40 4.97
N GLU A 175 8.94 -15.89 3.78
CA GLU A 175 9.11 -17.28 3.41
C GLU A 175 9.76 -17.40 2.03
N SER A 176 10.69 -18.34 1.89
CA SER A 176 11.27 -18.69 0.59
C SER A 176 10.57 -19.92 0.02
N ILE A 177 9.95 -19.77 -1.15
CA ILE A 177 9.25 -20.85 -1.85
C ILE A 177 9.83 -21.08 -3.24
N THR A 178 9.48 -22.21 -3.86
CA THR A 178 9.74 -22.41 -5.29
C THR A 178 8.46 -22.75 -6.04
N VAL A 179 8.26 -22.10 -7.18
CA VAL A 179 7.07 -22.27 -8.03
C VAL A 179 7.46 -22.68 -9.44
N SER A 180 6.56 -23.32 -10.17
CA SER A 180 6.80 -23.70 -11.57
C SER A 180 6.61 -22.53 -12.56
N SER A 181 5.91 -21.47 -12.16
CA SER A 181 5.69 -20.25 -12.95
C SER A 181 5.18 -19.13 -12.04
N LEU A 182 5.24 -17.89 -12.53
CA LEU A 182 4.70 -16.69 -11.86
C LEU A 182 3.18 -16.52 -12.03
N ARG A 183 2.48 -17.54 -12.54
CA ARG A 183 1.02 -17.48 -12.64
C ARG A 183 0.40 -17.34 -11.25
N LEU A 184 -0.62 -16.50 -11.16
CA LEU A 184 -1.35 -16.18 -9.93
C LEU A 184 -1.84 -17.44 -9.21
N ASP A 185 -2.43 -18.37 -9.96
CA ASP A 185 -2.86 -19.65 -9.41
C ASP A 185 -1.70 -20.49 -8.83
N THR A 186 -0.49 -20.34 -9.36
CA THR A 186 0.68 -21.19 -9.02
C THR A 186 1.29 -20.69 -7.75
N VAL A 187 1.47 -19.37 -7.67
CA VAL A 187 1.98 -18.70 -6.49
C VAL A 187 0.99 -18.88 -5.33
N ILE A 188 -0.31 -18.63 -5.52
CA ILE A 188 -1.31 -18.85 -4.46
C ILE A 188 -1.33 -20.30 -3.95
N ALA A 189 -1.28 -21.27 -4.86
CA ALA A 189 -1.26 -22.68 -4.47
C ALA A 189 0.00 -23.03 -3.66
N GLY A 190 1.16 -22.54 -4.08
CA GLY A 190 2.45 -22.76 -3.39
C GLY A 190 2.52 -22.08 -2.03
N THR A 191 2.09 -20.82 -1.94
CA THR A 191 2.14 -20.03 -0.70
C THR A 191 1.14 -20.51 0.34
N LEU A 192 -0.10 -20.79 -0.06
CA LEU A 192 -1.17 -21.14 0.89
C LEU A 192 -1.31 -22.65 1.10
N ASN A 193 -0.39 -23.45 0.55
CA ASN A 193 -0.45 -24.91 0.55
C ASN A 193 -1.83 -25.46 0.08
N LEU A 194 -2.37 -24.85 -0.98
CA LEU A 194 -3.66 -25.23 -1.57
C LEU A 194 -3.45 -26.07 -2.85
N SER A 195 -4.47 -26.86 -3.21
CA SER A 195 -4.48 -27.45 -4.55
C SER A 195 -4.62 -26.36 -5.63
N ARG A 196 -4.04 -26.61 -6.80
CA ARG A 196 -4.16 -25.73 -7.99
C ARG A 196 -5.61 -25.41 -8.34
N GLN A 197 -6.50 -26.40 -8.21
CA GLN A 197 -7.93 -26.25 -8.46
C GLN A 197 -8.61 -25.33 -7.44
N LYS A 198 -8.23 -25.41 -6.15
CA LYS A 198 -8.77 -24.53 -5.12
C LYS A 198 -8.28 -23.09 -5.29
N ALA A 199 -7.01 -22.89 -5.63
CA ALA A 199 -6.47 -21.58 -5.97
C ALA A 199 -7.20 -20.97 -7.18
N ALA A 200 -7.39 -21.75 -8.25
CA ALA A 200 -8.13 -21.32 -9.44
C ALA A 200 -9.58 -20.90 -9.11
N SER A 201 -10.27 -21.66 -8.25
CA SER A 201 -11.64 -21.33 -7.83
C SER A 201 -11.72 -20.02 -7.05
N LEU A 202 -10.74 -19.71 -6.19
CA LEU A 202 -10.68 -18.42 -5.48
C LEU A 202 -10.52 -17.25 -6.47
N ILE A 203 -9.66 -17.41 -7.47
CA ILE A 203 -9.42 -16.39 -8.51
C ILE A 203 -10.69 -16.15 -9.33
N GLN A 204 -11.27 -17.23 -9.89
CA GLN A 204 -12.46 -17.15 -10.75
C GLN A 204 -13.71 -16.65 -10.01
N SER A 205 -13.79 -16.81 -8.69
CA SER A 205 -14.89 -16.28 -7.88
C SER A 205 -14.66 -14.83 -7.41
N GLY A 206 -13.68 -14.12 -7.97
CA GLY A 206 -13.38 -12.73 -7.65
C GLY A 206 -12.87 -12.51 -6.23
N ARG A 207 -12.36 -13.57 -5.57
CA ARG A 207 -11.85 -13.51 -4.19
C ARG A 207 -10.38 -13.17 -4.08
N VAL A 208 -9.72 -12.95 -5.22
CA VAL A 208 -8.31 -12.59 -5.29
C VAL A 208 -8.19 -11.21 -5.95
N LYS A 209 -7.44 -10.34 -5.29
CA LYS A 209 -7.01 -9.06 -5.85
C LYS A 209 -5.50 -9.05 -6.00
N VAL A 210 -5.01 -8.43 -7.07
CA VAL A 210 -3.59 -8.08 -7.24
C VAL A 210 -3.53 -6.56 -7.36
N ASN A 211 -2.77 -5.91 -6.48
CA ASN A 211 -2.66 -4.45 -6.39
C ASN A 211 -4.05 -3.78 -6.37
N HIS A 212 -4.90 -4.26 -5.47
CA HIS A 212 -6.28 -3.82 -5.25
C HIS A 212 -7.28 -4.09 -6.40
N ALA A 213 -6.84 -4.50 -7.58
CA ALA A 213 -7.68 -4.89 -8.71
C ALA A 213 -8.09 -6.37 -8.62
N VAL A 214 -9.39 -6.65 -8.80
CA VAL A 214 -9.89 -8.04 -8.86
C VAL A 214 -9.31 -8.73 -10.09
N ARG A 215 -8.76 -9.93 -9.92
CA ARG A 215 -8.23 -10.75 -11.01
C ARG A 215 -9.01 -12.04 -11.11
N GLU A 216 -9.54 -12.32 -12.30
CA GLU A 216 -10.31 -13.53 -12.61
C GLU A 216 -9.53 -14.51 -13.51
N SER A 217 -8.43 -14.04 -14.12
CA SER A 217 -7.55 -14.87 -14.91
C SER A 217 -6.57 -15.65 -14.02
N VAL A 218 -6.70 -16.97 -14.01
CA VAL A 218 -5.81 -17.87 -13.25
C VAL A 218 -4.36 -17.80 -13.74
N SER A 219 -4.17 -17.52 -15.03
CA SER A 219 -2.85 -17.39 -15.66
C SER A 219 -2.29 -15.97 -15.60
N PHE A 220 -2.92 -15.07 -14.85
CA PHE A 220 -2.38 -13.73 -14.61
C PHE A 220 -0.96 -13.83 -14.08
N GLU A 221 -0.03 -13.08 -14.67
CA GLU A 221 1.38 -13.17 -14.33
C GLU A 221 1.75 -12.12 -13.27
N LEU A 222 2.36 -12.60 -12.20
CA LEU A 222 2.82 -11.78 -11.09
C LEU A 222 4.20 -11.19 -11.38
N SER A 223 4.48 -10.06 -10.76
CA SER A 223 5.72 -9.30 -10.86
C SER A 223 6.21 -8.91 -9.46
N ASP A 224 7.44 -8.44 -9.38
CA ASP A 224 8.00 -7.93 -8.11
C ASP A 224 7.12 -6.84 -7.52
N SER A 225 7.07 -6.79 -6.18
CA SER A 225 6.26 -5.86 -5.39
C SER A 225 4.73 -5.99 -5.58
N ASP A 226 4.24 -7.05 -6.23
CA ASP A 226 2.81 -7.32 -6.26
C ASP A 226 2.27 -7.67 -4.87
N LEU A 227 1.14 -7.05 -4.52
CA LEU A 227 0.36 -7.37 -3.34
C LEU A 227 -0.90 -8.15 -3.72
N LEU A 228 -0.96 -9.40 -3.27
CA LEU A 228 -2.12 -10.26 -3.39
C LEU A 228 -2.98 -10.15 -2.13
N SER A 229 -4.27 -9.90 -2.30
CA SER A 229 -5.26 -10.05 -1.22
C SER A 229 -6.15 -11.24 -1.52
N VAL A 230 -6.06 -12.29 -0.72
CA VAL A 230 -6.83 -13.53 -0.89
C VAL A 230 -7.88 -13.61 0.20
N ARG A 231 -9.15 -13.46 -0.16
CA ARG A 231 -10.24 -13.41 0.82
C ARG A 231 -10.26 -14.66 1.71
N GLY A 232 -10.18 -14.45 3.02
CA GLY A 232 -10.15 -15.52 4.03
C GLY A 232 -8.81 -16.22 4.20
N HIS A 233 -7.74 -15.76 3.53
CA HIS A 233 -6.39 -16.32 3.64
C HIS A 233 -5.31 -15.25 3.87
N GLY A 234 -5.68 -13.98 4.00
CA GLY A 234 -4.75 -12.88 4.28
C GLY A 234 -4.18 -12.21 3.01
N ARG A 235 -3.00 -11.61 3.17
CA ARG A 235 -2.24 -10.93 2.13
C ARG A 235 -0.91 -11.65 1.87
N ILE A 236 -0.49 -11.64 0.61
CA ILE A 236 0.80 -12.17 0.18
C ILE A 236 1.48 -11.07 -0.63
N ARG A 237 2.71 -10.72 -0.29
CA ARG A 237 3.52 -9.75 -1.04
C ARG A 237 4.68 -10.48 -1.70
N ILE A 238 4.91 -10.19 -2.98
CA ILE A 238 6.10 -10.66 -3.70
C ILE A 238 7.26 -9.73 -3.36
N GLU A 239 8.20 -10.20 -2.54
CA GLU A 239 9.37 -9.41 -2.14
C GLU A 239 10.46 -9.48 -3.21
N GLU A 240 10.75 -10.70 -3.70
CA GLU A 240 11.78 -10.92 -4.70
C GLU A 240 11.44 -12.12 -5.60
N ILE A 241 11.55 -11.92 -6.92
CA ILE A 241 11.60 -12.98 -7.92
C ILE A 241 13.06 -13.31 -8.23
N GLY A 242 13.54 -14.40 -7.62
CA GLY A 242 14.91 -14.87 -7.79
C GLY A 242 15.13 -15.75 -9.03
N GLY A 243 16.35 -16.27 -9.12
CA GLY A 243 16.76 -17.16 -10.21
C GLY A 243 16.08 -18.53 -10.21
N ARG A 244 16.40 -19.33 -11.23
CA ARG A 244 15.86 -20.68 -11.39
C ARG A 244 16.70 -21.74 -10.67
N THR A 245 16.02 -22.77 -10.17
CA THR A 245 16.64 -23.99 -9.65
C THR A 245 17.12 -24.89 -10.80
N LYS A 246 17.93 -25.92 -10.50
CA LYS A 246 18.33 -26.96 -11.48
C LYS A 246 17.16 -27.69 -12.14
N LYS A 247 15.96 -27.64 -11.55
CA LYS A 247 14.72 -28.22 -12.08
C LYS A 247 13.84 -27.17 -12.78
N GLU A 248 14.41 -26.03 -13.17
CA GLU A 248 13.72 -24.91 -13.83
C GLU A 248 12.57 -24.27 -13.02
N ARG A 249 12.47 -24.54 -11.72
CA ARG A 249 11.55 -23.84 -10.82
C ARG A 249 12.09 -22.46 -10.45
N ILE A 250 11.22 -21.47 -10.35
CA ILE A 250 11.52 -20.09 -9.95
C ILE A 250 11.59 -20.03 -8.42
N ARG A 251 12.63 -19.40 -7.87
CA ARG A 251 12.74 -19.09 -6.44
C ARG A 251 12.03 -17.78 -6.16
N LEU A 252 11.19 -17.75 -5.12
CA LEU A 252 10.48 -16.55 -4.69
C LEU A 252 10.75 -16.31 -3.21
N ILE A 253 10.96 -15.05 -2.86
CA ILE A 253 10.82 -14.57 -1.49
C ILE A 253 9.47 -13.87 -1.40
N ILE A 254 8.67 -14.28 -0.44
CA ILE A 254 7.32 -13.73 -0.22
C ILE A 254 7.15 -13.31 1.23
N GLY A 255 6.38 -12.25 1.44
CA GLY A 255 5.84 -11.90 2.74
C GLY A 255 4.42 -12.44 2.86
N ILE A 256 4.08 -13.10 3.96
CA ILE A 256 2.71 -13.54 4.25
C ILE A 256 2.17 -12.82 5.48
N LEU A 257 0.99 -12.23 5.36
CA LEU A 257 0.25 -11.66 6.47
C LEU A 257 -1.12 -12.36 6.57
N LYS A 258 -1.39 -13.02 7.69
CA LYS A 258 -2.60 -13.83 7.90
C LYS A 258 -3.71 -13.07 8.59
#